data_AF-A0A382SCP0-F1
#
_entry.id   AF-A0A382SCP0-F1
#
_cell.length_a   1.000
_cell.length_b   1.000
_cell.length_c   1.000
_cell.angle_alpha   90.00
_cell.angle_beta   90.00
_cell.angle_gamma   90.00
#
_symmetry.space_group_name_H-M   'P 1'
#
loop_
_entity.id
_entity.type
_entity.pdbx_description
1 polymer ?
#
loop_
_entity_poly.entity_id
_entity_poly.type
_entity_poly.pdbx_seq_one_letter_code
_entity_poly.pdbx_strand_id
1 'polypeptide(L)'
;VLWKITQNVLTTIVVLYTGIHWGIACIPGALLVLYTFDITNNIILLHRAIYLGISLGLAYVLWMLTTIFFTSILGFIFKPSIGDERSPFLSMTTVRWAFHNVLDRLAKPCVHHMIPSWITDFYYRAMGCKIGKNSYISSDRINDPYLVTIGNNSVIGS
;
A
#
# COMPACT_ATOMS: atom_id res chain seq x y z
N VAL A 1 -25.61 -21.46 -2.08
CA VAL A 1 -26.29 -20.13 -2.16
C VAL A 1 -25.75 -19.18 -1.09
N LEU A 2 -25.77 -19.55 0.20
CA LEU A 2 -25.29 -18.71 1.31
C LEU A 2 -23.86 -18.18 1.12
N TRP A 3 -22.91 -19.05 0.75
CA TRP A 3 -21.51 -18.65 0.51
C TRP A 3 -21.35 -17.52 -0.52
N LYS A 4 -22.08 -17.58 -1.64
CA LYS A 4 -22.00 -16.59 -2.71
C LYS A 4 -22.52 -15.22 -2.24
N ILE A 5 -23.56 -15.22 -1.40
CA ILE A 5 -24.08 -14.00 -0.78
C ILE A 5 -23.05 -13.42 0.18
N THR A 6 -22.49 -14.23 1.08
CA THR A 6 -21.46 -13.80 2.03
C THR A 6 -20.24 -13.22 1.31
N GLN A 7 -19.75 -13.90 0.27
CA GLN A 7 -18.62 -13.43 -0.53
C GLN A 7 -18.92 -12.06 -1.15
N ASN A 8 -20.09 -11.90 -1.80
CA ASN A 8 -20.47 -10.65 -2.42
C ASN A 8 -20.50 -9.49 -1.39
N VAL A 9 -21.14 -9.72 -0.24
CA VAL A 9 -21.21 -8.73 0.85
C VAL A 9 -19.82 -8.34 1.34
N LEU A 10 -18.95 -9.31 1.61
CA LEU A 10 -17.58 -9.05 2.05
C LEU A 10 -16.78 -8.29 0.99
N THR A 11 -16.91 -8.65 -0.29
CA THR A 11 -16.22 -7.92 -1.36
C THR A 11 -16.71 -6.48 -1.49
N THR A 12 -18.01 -6.22 -1.32
CA THR A 12 -18.54 -4.85 -1.32
C THR A 12 -17.97 -4.03 -0.17
N ILE A 13 -17.87 -4.62 1.03
CA ILE A 13 -17.24 -3.96 2.20
C ILE A 13 -15.78 -3.62 1.89
N VAL A 14 -15.03 -4.54 1.28
CA VAL A 14 -13.64 -4.30 0.88
C VAL A 14 -13.54 -3.17 -0.15
N VAL A 15 -14.43 -3.11 -1.14
CA VAL A 15 -14.44 -2.01 -2.14
C VAL A 15 -14.69 -0.65 -1.49
N LEU A 16 -15.64 -0.56 -0.54
CA LEU A 16 -15.89 0.68 0.20
C LEU A 16 -14.66 1.07 1.05
N TYR A 17 -14.04 0.09 1.71
CA TYR A 17 -12.81 0.30 2.47
C TYR A 17 -11.67 0.80 1.57
N THR A 18 -11.50 0.25 0.36
CA THR A 18 -10.51 0.71 -0.62
C THR A 18 -10.66 2.21 -0.90
N GLY A 19 -11.89 2.66 -1.17
CA GLY A 19 -12.17 4.06 -1.45
C GLY A 19 -11.80 4.98 -0.28
N ILE A 20 -12.14 4.58 0.95
CA ILE A 20 -11.77 5.34 2.16
C ILE A 20 -10.26 5.35 2.36
N HIS A 21 -9.61 4.19 2.22
CA HIS A 21 -8.18 4.02 2.44
C HIS A 21 -7.35 4.88 1.47
N TRP A 22 -7.62 4.78 0.16
CA TRP A 22 -6.96 5.59 -0.86
C TRP A 22 -7.35 7.07 -0.76
N GLY A 23 -8.58 7.39 -0.35
CA GLY A 23 -9.03 8.75 -0.10
C GLY A 23 -8.22 9.43 1.01
N ILE A 24 -8.03 8.75 2.15
CA ILE A 24 -7.20 9.25 3.25
C ILE A 24 -5.74 9.46 2.78
N ALA A 25 -5.18 8.49 2.07
CA ALA A 25 -3.82 8.60 1.54
C ALA A 25 -3.67 9.73 0.50
N CYS A 26 -4.75 10.15 -0.15
CA CYS A 26 -4.74 11.22 -1.16
C CYS A 26 -4.69 12.62 -0.53
N ILE A 27 -5.06 12.77 0.75
CA ILE A 27 -5.18 14.08 1.42
C ILE A 27 -3.93 14.96 1.22
N PRO A 28 -2.68 14.49 1.45
CA PRO A 28 -1.50 15.35 1.26
C PRO A 28 -1.33 15.84 -0.17
N GLY A 29 -1.60 14.98 -1.16
CA GLY A 29 -1.55 15.35 -2.58
C GLY A 29 -2.66 16.33 -2.96
N ALA A 30 -3.87 16.12 -2.47
CA ALA A 30 -4.98 17.04 -2.68
C ALA A 30 -4.69 18.43 -2.10
N LEU A 31 -4.14 18.50 -0.88
CA LEU A 31 -3.73 19.76 -0.25
C LEU A 31 -2.68 20.50 -1.07
N LEU A 32 -1.69 19.78 -1.62
CA LEU A 32 -0.67 20.38 -2.50
C LEU A 32 -1.31 21.05 -3.72
N VAL A 33 -2.24 20.36 -4.39
CA VAL A 33 -2.91 20.88 -5.59
C VAL A 33 -3.79 22.07 -5.26
N LEU A 34 -4.58 22.00 -4.17
CA LEU A 34 -5.44 23.09 -3.73
C LEU A 34 -4.62 24.34 -3.38
N TYR A 35 -3.55 24.18 -2.61
CA TYR A 35 -2.66 25.29 -2.28
C TYR A 35 -2.02 25.90 -3.54
N THR A 36 -1.56 25.05 -4.46
CA THR A 36 -0.98 25.52 -5.73
C THR A 36 -2.01 26.28 -6.57
N PHE A 37 -3.26 25.81 -6.58
CA PHE A 37 -4.35 26.47 -7.29
C PHE A 37 -4.62 27.88 -6.72
N ASP A 38 -4.64 28.02 -5.39
CA ASP A 38 -4.91 29.29 -4.73
C ASP A 38 -3.79 30.32 -4.97
N ILE A 39 -2.52 29.93 -4.79
CA ILE A 39 -1.38 30.85 -4.94
C ILE A 39 -1.15 31.29 -6.39
N THR A 40 -1.58 30.48 -7.36
CA THR A 40 -1.37 30.76 -8.79
C THR A 40 -2.52 31.51 -9.45
N ASN A 41 -3.56 31.89 -8.68
CA ASN A 41 -4.80 32.41 -9.24
C ASN A 41 -4.63 33.71 -10.05
N ASN A 42 -3.69 34.58 -9.64
CA ASN A 42 -3.43 35.88 -10.26
C ASN A 42 -2.24 35.88 -11.24
N ILE A 43 -1.71 34.71 -11.60
CA ILE A 43 -0.56 34.59 -12.50
C ILE A 43 -1.05 34.35 -13.94
N ILE A 44 -0.24 34.76 -14.93
CA ILE A 44 -0.51 34.50 -16.35
C ILE A 44 -0.75 33.01 -16.63
N LEU A 45 -1.67 32.72 -17.56
CA LEU A 45 -2.21 31.37 -17.81
C LEU A 45 -1.12 30.30 -18.02
N LEU A 46 -0.08 30.61 -18.79
CA LEU A 46 1.00 29.65 -19.09
C LEU A 46 1.72 29.21 -17.80
N HIS A 47 2.10 30.15 -16.94
CA HIS A 47 2.80 29.84 -15.70
C HIS A 47 1.87 29.10 -14.73
N ARG A 48 0.61 29.52 -14.62
CA ARG A 48 -0.42 28.83 -13.82
C ARG A 48 -0.58 27.37 -14.26
N ALA A 49 -0.65 27.12 -15.57
CA ALA A 49 -0.75 25.77 -16.12
C ALA A 49 0.49 24.92 -15.79
N ILE A 50 1.69 25.49 -15.89
CA ILE A 50 2.95 24.80 -15.52
C ILE A 50 2.94 24.40 -14.05
N TYR A 51 2.64 25.33 -13.14
CA TYR A 51 2.60 25.05 -11.70
C TYR A 51 1.55 24.00 -11.35
N LEU A 52 0.35 24.10 -11.91
CA LEU A 52 -0.71 23.10 -11.71
C LEU A 52 -0.30 21.73 -12.24
N GLY A 53 0.29 21.66 -13.44
CA GLY A 53 0.77 20.41 -14.01
C GLY A 53 1.82 19.71 -13.13
N ILE A 54 2.81 20.47 -12.64
CA ILE A 54 3.84 19.95 -11.72
C ILE A 54 3.20 19.49 -10.40
N SER A 55 2.28 20.28 -9.83
CA SER A 55 1.60 19.92 -8.57
C SER A 55 0.78 18.64 -8.69
N LEU A 56 0.12 18.40 -9.83
CA LEU A 56 -0.64 17.17 -10.07
C LEU A 56 0.28 15.95 -10.15
N GLY A 57 1.41 16.08 -10.85
CA GLY A 57 2.43 15.02 -10.90
C GLY A 57 2.99 14.69 -9.51
N LEU A 58 3.34 15.72 -8.73
CA LEU A 58 3.81 15.55 -7.35
C LEU A 58 2.73 14.99 -6.43
N ALA A 59 1.48 15.40 -6.59
CA ALA A 59 0.36 14.88 -5.82
C ALA A 59 0.13 13.39 -6.09
N TYR A 60 0.29 12.93 -7.33
CA TYR A 60 0.22 11.51 -7.68
C TYR A 60 1.33 10.70 -6.97
N VAL A 61 2.57 11.21 -6.96
CA VAL A 61 3.68 10.57 -6.24
C VAL A 61 3.43 10.56 -4.73
N LEU A 62 2.97 11.69 -4.16
CA LEU A 62 2.61 11.78 -2.75
C LEU A 62 1.52 10.79 -2.38
N TRP A 63 0.48 10.65 -3.20
CA TRP A 63 -0.57 9.67 -2.98
C TRP A 63 -0.03 8.24 -2.92
N MET A 64 0.85 7.85 -3.85
CA MET A 64 1.48 6.53 -3.84
C MET A 64 2.33 6.30 -2.58
N LEU A 65 3.19 7.27 -2.23
CA LEU A 65 4.03 7.18 -1.03
C LEU A 65 3.19 7.09 0.24
N THR A 66 2.19 7.96 0.38
CA THR A 66 1.31 8.00 1.55
C THR A 66 0.51 6.70 1.66
N THR A 67 0.08 6.12 0.53
CA THR A 67 -0.57 4.80 0.51
C THR A 67 0.37 3.71 1.02
N ILE A 68 1.62 3.66 0.55
CA ILE A 68 2.62 2.69 1.01
C ILE A 68 2.89 2.85 2.51
N PHE A 69 3.13 4.08 2.99
CA PHE A 69 3.40 4.30 4.41
C PHE A 69 2.20 4.00 5.31
N PHE A 70 1.00 4.43 4.90
CA PHE A 70 -0.22 4.20 5.67
C PHE A 70 -0.55 2.71 5.75
N THR A 71 -0.48 1.98 4.62
CA THR A 71 -0.63 0.51 4.62
C THR A 71 0.46 -0.18 5.43
N SER A 72 1.72 0.28 5.38
CA SER A 72 2.82 -0.28 6.18
C SER A 72 2.55 -0.16 7.67
N ILE A 73 2.05 0.98 8.13
CA ILE A 73 1.70 1.21 9.55
C ILE A 73 0.59 0.25 9.98
N LEU A 74 -0.49 0.15 9.19
CA LEU A 74 -1.59 -0.77 9.49
C LEU A 74 -1.12 -2.23 9.44
N GLY A 75 -0.34 -2.61 8.43
CA GLY A 75 0.19 -3.95 8.26
C GLY A 75 1.11 -4.35 9.41
N PHE A 76 1.93 -3.44 9.91
CA PHE A 76 2.76 -3.67 11.08
C PHE A 76 1.92 -3.93 12.34
N ILE A 77 0.88 -3.14 12.57
CA ILE A 77 -0.03 -3.27 13.73
C ILE A 77 -0.83 -4.58 13.66
N PHE A 78 -1.38 -4.89 12.48
CA PHE A 78 -2.31 -6.00 12.30
C PHE A 78 -1.64 -7.31 11.86
N LYS A 79 -0.30 -7.31 11.68
CA LYS A 79 0.48 -8.47 11.25
C LYS A 79 0.02 -9.75 12.00
N PRO A 80 -0.33 -10.82 11.27
CA PRO A 80 -0.63 -12.10 11.89
C PRO A 80 0.58 -12.64 12.66
N SER A 81 0.36 -13.18 13.85
CA SER A 81 1.35 -13.99 14.56
C SER A 81 0.95 -15.44 14.34
N ILE A 82 1.72 -16.15 13.51
CA ILE A 82 1.48 -17.55 13.19
C ILE A 82 2.74 -18.33 13.60
N GLY A 83 2.57 -19.30 14.50
CA GLY A 83 3.57 -20.33 14.78
C GLY A 83 3.40 -21.53 13.83
N ASP A 84 4.04 -22.66 14.11
CA ASP A 84 3.98 -23.85 13.24
C ASP A 84 2.61 -24.57 13.27
N GLU A 85 1.64 -24.06 14.04
CA GLU A 85 0.35 -24.70 14.27
C GLU A 85 -0.73 -24.25 13.26
N ARG A 86 -1.55 -25.22 12.81
CA ARG A 86 -2.69 -24.96 11.94
C ARG A 86 -3.77 -24.19 12.71
N SER A 87 -4.00 -22.93 12.35
CA SER A 87 -5.07 -22.11 12.94
C SER A 87 -6.45 -22.54 12.42
N PRO A 88 -7.49 -22.64 13.28
CA PRO A 88 -8.87 -22.89 12.85
C PRO A 88 -9.36 -21.82 11.86
N PHE A 89 -10.23 -22.24 10.92
CA PHE A 89 -10.71 -21.38 9.83
C PHE A 89 -11.37 -20.08 10.31
N LEU A 90 -12.12 -20.10 11.41
CA LEU A 90 -12.81 -18.93 11.97
C LEU A 90 -12.10 -18.33 13.20
N SER A 91 -10.77 -18.45 13.26
CA SER A 91 -9.97 -17.87 14.33
C SER A 91 -9.71 -16.37 14.12
N MET A 92 -9.39 -15.66 15.20
CA MET A 92 -8.93 -14.26 15.13
C MET A 92 -7.68 -14.11 14.24
N THR A 93 -6.84 -15.15 14.17
CA THR A 93 -5.68 -15.21 13.27
C THR A 93 -6.09 -15.16 11.81
N THR A 94 -7.12 -15.91 11.40
CA THR A 94 -7.63 -15.88 10.02
C THR A 94 -8.23 -14.53 9.66
N VAL A 95 -8.93 -13.88 10.60
CA VAL A 95 -9.46 -12.52 10.38
C VAL A 95 -8.32 -11.52 10.18
N ARG A 96 -7.28 -11.57 11.02
CA ARG A 96 -6.09 -10.72 10.87
C ARG A 96 -5.37 -10.98 9.54
N TRP A 97 -5.24 -12.25 9.15
CA TRP A 97 -4.66 -12.63 7.86
C TRP A 97 -5.46 -12.08 6.68
N ALA A 98 -6.79 -12.21 6.70
CA ALA A 98 -7.66 -11.70 5.64
C ALA A 98 -7.54 -10.18 5.52
N PHE A 99 -7.53 -9.47 6.65
CA PHE A 99 -7.33 -8.02 6.67
C PHE A 99 -5.93 -7.62 6.15
N HIS A 100 -4.88 -8.33 6.57
CA HIS A 100 -3.51 -8.10 6.08
C HIS A 100 -3.39 -8.30 4.57
N ASN A 101 -4.08 -9.30 4.01
CA ASN A 101 -4.14 -9.53 2.57
C ASN A 101 -4.89 -8.43 1.81
N VAL A 102 -5.96 -7.89 2.41
CA VAL A 102 -6.64 -6.71 1.85
C VAL A 102 -5.67 -5.54 1.81
N LEU A 103 -5.01 -5.20 2.93
CA LEU A 103 -4.02 -4.12 2.97
C LEU A 103 -2.92 -4.29 1.92
N ASP A 104 -2.36 -5.49 1.80
CA ASP A 104 -1.31 -5.80 0.84
C ASP A 104 -1.78 -5.56 -0.61
N ARG A 105 -3.01 -5.96 -0.93
CA ARG A 105 -3.62 -5.72 -2.24
C ARG A 105 -3.81 -4.23 -2.54
N LEU A 106 -4.09 -3.40 -1.53
CA LEU A 106 -4.28 -1.96 -1.71
C LEU A 106 -2.97 -1.22 -1.99
N ALA A 107 -1.85 -1.69 -1.43
CA ALA A 107 -0.54 -1.07 -1.61
C ALA A 107 0.13 -1.50 -2.92
N LYS A 108 -0.10 -2.74 -3.38
CA LYS A 108 0.60 -3.36 -4.51
C LYS A 108 0.70 -2.49 -5.78
N PRO A 109 -0.36 -1.83 -6.27
CA PRO A 109 -0.23 -0.95 -7.43
C PRO A 109 0.78 0.19 -7.22
N CYS A 110 0.84 0.76 -6.02
CA CYS A 110 1.79 1.80 -5.67
C CYS A 110 3.21 1.23 -5.48
N VAL A 111 3.33 0.06 -4.86
CA VAL A 111 4.60 -0.66 -4.68
C VAL A 111 5.21 -1.05 -6.03
N HIS A 112 4.39 -1.46 -7.00
CA HIS A 112 4.80 -1.78 -8.36
C HIS A 112 5.56 -0.63 -9.01
N HIS A 113 5.07 0.60 -8.86
CA HIS A 113 5.72 1.79 -9.38
C HIS A 113 6.99 2.19 -8.61
N MET A 114 7.19 1.66 -7.41
CA MET A 114 8.32 2.00 -6.54
C MET A 114 9.46 0.97 -6.60
N ILE A 115 9.29 -0.12 -7.35
CA ILE A 115 10.30 -1.16 -7.51
C ILE A 115 11.37 -0.77 -8.54
N PRO A 116 12.67 -1.05 -8.30
CA PRO A 116 13.28 -1.36 -7.00
C PRO A 116 13.56 -0.09 -6.19
N SER A 117 13.28 -0.09 -4.89
CA SER A 117 13.67 1.00 -4.00
C SER A 117 13.75 0.58 -2.53
N TRP A 118 14.35 1.45 -1.72
CA TRP A 118 14.31 1.34 -0.26
C TRP A 118 12.88 1.41 0.30
N ILE A 119 11.94 2.02 -0.44
CA ILE A 119 10.52 2.10 -0.06
C ILE A 119 9.89 0.70 -0.13
N THR A 120 10.23 -0.07 -1.17
CA THR A 120 9.78 -1.46 -1.31
C THR A 120 10.33 -2.35 -0.21
N ASP A 121 11.63 -2.23 0.13
CA ASP A 121 12.24 -2.98 1.24
C ASP A 121 11.56 -2.62 2.58
N PHE A 122 11.39 -1.32 2.85
CA PHE A 122 10.67 -0.83 4.02
C PHE A 122 9.26 -1.41 4.12
N TYR A 123 8.49 -1.33 3.04
CA TYR A 123 7.12 -1.83 2.95
C TYR A 123 7.07 -3.31 3.32
N TYR A 124 7.88 -4.16 2.67
CA TYR A 124 7.83 -5.59 2.93
C TYR A 124 8.30 -5.97 4.33
N ARG A 125 9.29 -5.27 4.90
CA ARG A 125 9.67 -5.45 6.31
C ARG A 125 8.52 -5.10 7.25
N ALA A 126 7.83 -3.99 7.01
CA ALA A 126 6.68 -3.58 7.80
C ALA A 126 5.53 -4.60 7.70
N MET A 127 5.32 -5.17 6.52
CA MET A 127 4.36 -6.25 6.28
C MET A 127 4.80 -7.60 6.87
N GLY A 128 6.00 -7.70 7.44
CA GLY A 128 6.49 -8.83 8.20
C GLY A 128 7.58 -9.67 7.54
N CYS A 129 7.99 -9.33 6.32
CA CYS A 129 9.03 -10.05 5.60
C CYS A 129 10.39 -9.91 6.28
N LYS A 130 11.10 -11.03 6.45
CA LYS A 130 12.46 -11.04 6.98
C LYS A 130 13.44 -10.93 5.81
N ILE A 131 13.99 -9.73 5.61
CA ILE A 131 14.89 -9.48 4.47
C ILE A 131 16.35 -9.41 4.97
N GLY A 132 17.19 -10.30 4.44
CA GLY A 132 18.61 -10.40 4.75
C GLY A 132 19.45 -9.19 4.34
N LYS A 133 20.72 -9.18 4.76
CA LYS A 133 21.69 -8.14 4.40
C LYS A 133 22.01 -8.18 2.90
N ASN A 134 22.32 -7.02 2.31
CA ASN A 134 22.65 -6.87 0.88
C ASN A 134 21.64 -7.54 -0.05
N SER A 135 20.36 -7.51 0.32
CA SER A 135 19.29 -8.14 -0.44
C SER A 135 18.30 -7.10 -0.93
N TYR A 136 17.78 -7.30 -2.12
CA TYR A 136 16.91 -6.34 -2.80
C TYR A 136 15.65 -7.04 -3.30
N ILE A 137 14.51 -6.39 -3.09
CA ILE A 137 13.24 -6.82 -3.66
C ILE A 137 12.90 -5.92 -4.84
N SER A 138 12.80 -6.53 -6.01
CA SER A 138 12.33 -5.92 -7.25
C SER A 138 11.06 -6.60 -7.77
N SER A 139 10.18 -7.02 -6.85
CA SER A 139 8.93 -7.72 -7.15
C SER A 139 7.78 -7.20 -6.29
N ASP A 140 6.62 -6.99 -6.91
CA ASP A 140 5.32 -6.70 -6.27
C ASP A 140 4.51 -7.97 -6.02
N ARG A 141 5.06 -9.15 -6.36
CA ARG A 141 4.36 -10.44 -6.36
C ARG A 141 4.56 -11.26 -5.09
N ILE A 142 5.14 -10.66 -4.04
CA ILE A 142 5.27 -11.32 -2.74
C ILE A 142 3.89 -11.30 -2.07
N ASN A 143 3.35 -12.48 -1.81
CA ASN A 143 2.12 -12.66 -1.04
C ASN A 143 2.46 -13.10 0.38
N ASP A 144 1.56 -12.80 1.32
CA ASP A 144 1.73 -13.10 2.74
C ASP A 144 3.15 -12.77 3.26
N PRO A 145 3.61 -11.50 3.17
CA PRO A 145 5.02 -11.16 3.43
C PRO A 145 5.51 -11.59 4.81
N TYR A 146 4.62 -11.67 5.80
CA TYR A 146 4.92 -12.13 7.15
C TYR A 146 5.38 -13.60 7.26
N LEU A 147 5.17 -14.42 6.23
CA LEU A 147 5.67 -15.80 6.12
C LEU A 147 6.99 -15.90 5.33
N VAL A 148 7.44 -14.81 4.73
CA VAL A 148 8.56 -14.82 3.78
C VAL A 148 9.86 -14.45 4.48
N THR A 149 10.89 -15.26 4.24
CA THR A 149 12.26 -14.99 4.68
C THR A 149 13.18 -15.03 3.47
N ILE A 150 13.86 -13.91 3.21
CA ILE A 150 14.85 -13.74 2.15
C ILE A 150 16.24 -13.79 2.78
N GLY A 151 17.09 -14.70 2.30
CA GLY A 151 18.48 -14.85 2.75
C GLY A 151 19.37 -13.66 2.38
N ASN A 152 20.59 -13.63 2.91
CA ASN A 152 21.56 -12.58 2.58
C ASN A 152 21.99 -12.63 1.11
N ASN A 153 22.46 -11.50 0.56
CA ASN A 153 22.99 -11.36 -0.80
C ASN A 153 22.03 -11.86 -1.90
N SER A 154 20.72 -11.66 -1.74
CA SER A 154 19.68 -12.17 -2.66
C SER A 154 18.96 -11.05 -3.39
N VAL A 155 18.60 -11.27 -4.66
CA VAL A 155 17.75 -10.35 -5.44
C VAL A 155 16.48 -11.09 -5.84
N ILE A 156 15.32 -10.56 -5.45
CA ILE A 156 14.01 -11.13 -5.78
C ILE A 156 13.37 -10.32 -6.90
N GLY A 157 13.44 -10.84 -8.12
CA GLY A 157 12.84 -10.25 -9.32
C GLY A 157 11.34 -10.54 -9.49
N SER A 158 10.72 -9.79 -10.39
CA SER A 158 9.32 -9.96 -10.82
C SER A 158 9.14 -11.16 -11.74
#